data_AF-A0A8H6W366-F1
#
_entry.id   AF-A0A8H6W366-F1
#
_cell.length_a   1.000
_cell.length_b   1.000
_cell.length_c   1.000
_cell.angle_alpha   90.00
_cell.angle_beta   90.00
_cell.angle_gamma   90.00
#
_symmetry.space_group_name_H-M   'P 1'
#
loop_
_entity.id
_entity.type
_entity.pdbx_description
1 polymer ?
#
loop_
_entity_poly.entity_id
_entity_poly.type
_entity_poly.pdbx_seq_one_letter_code
_entity_poly.pdbx_strand_id
1 'polypeptide(L)'
;MGLAPQLHHCEFDPDLRMFMVVMDHVKGSHWHRDNVSASLGNQLRQAVEALHQAGLVYGDLREPNVMVDESGRVQFVDFDWCGLEGEATYPLDISMGAIDWAADVGPGSLITAAA
;
A
#
# COMPACT_ATOMS: atom_id res chain seq x y z
N MET A 1 -3.78 -13.77 -8.93
CA MET A 1 -4.70 -12.91 -8.16
C MET A 1 -4.27 -11.48 -8.39
N GLY A 2 -5.16 -10.63 -8.91
CA GLY A 2 -4.91 -9.19 -9.05
C GLY A 2 -5.34 -8.50 -7.77
N LEU A 3 -4.40 -8.34 -6.83
CA LEU A 3 -4.56 -7.63 -5.54
C LEU A 3 -4.07 -6.19 -5.62
N ALA A 4 -3.62 -5.79 -6.81
CA ALA A 4 -3.13 -4.49 -7.17
C ALA A 4 -3.50 -4.24 -8.65
N PRO A 5 -3.65 -2.97 -9.07
CA PRO A 5 -3.85 -2.60 -10.46
C PRO A 5 -2.71 -3.11 -11.34
N GLN A 6 -3.00 -3.46 -12.59
CA GLN A 6 -1.95 -3.84 -13.52
C GLN A 6 -1.03 -2.65 -13.81
N LEU A 7 0.28 -2.82 -13.65
CA LEU A 7 1.28 -1.84 -14.06
C LEU A 7 1.44 -1.86 -15.58
N HIS A 8 1.29 -0.69 -16.22
CA HIS A 8 1.46 -0.51 -17.66
C HIS A 8 2.78 0.18 -18.00
N HIS A 9 3.26 1.08 -17.14
CA HIS A 9 4.50 1.82 -17.37
C HIS A 9 5.13 2.29 -16.04
N CYS A 10 6.46 2.26 -15.98
CA CYS A 10 7.24 2.83 -14.89
C CYS A 10 8.58 3.33 -15.46
N GLU A 11 8.77 4.64 -15.49
CA GLU A 11 10.01 5.25 -15.99
C GLU A 11 10.30 6.55 -15.23
N PHE A 12 11.58 6.87 -15.04
CA PHE A 12 11.98 8.16 -14.49
C PHE A 12 11.89 9.24 -15.58
N ASP A 13 11.03 10.23 -15.35
CA ASP A 13 10.91 11.40 -16.21
C ASP A 13 11.89 12.49 -15.73
N PRO A 14 12.88 12.87 -16.55
CA PRO A 14 13.91 13.85 -16.15
C PRO A 14 13.37 15.28 -16.04
N ASP A 15 12.31 15.64 -16.76
CA ASP A 15 11.72 16.98 -16.72
C ASP A 15 10.87 17.14 -15.46
N LEU A 16 10.11 16.11 -15.09
CA LEU A 16 9.36 16.05 -13.84
C LEU A 16 10.25 15.74 -12.63
N ARG A 17 11.44 15.17 -12.87
CA ARG A 17 12.39 14.67 -11.84
C ARG A 17 11.76 13.65 -10.90
N MET A 18 10.86 12.82 -11.42
CA MET A 18 10.10 11.83 -10.68
C MET A 18 9.89 10.58 -11.52
N PHE A 19 9.60 9.44 -10.89
CA PHE A 19 9.07 8.29 -11.60
C PHE A 19 7.61 8.55 -12.00
N MET A 20 7.30 8.32 -13.27
CA MET A 20 5.93 8.23 -13.75
C MET A 20 5.49 6.77 -13.73
N VAL A 21 4.50 6.48 -12.91
CA VAL A 21 3.89 5.14 -12.78
C VAL A 21 2.49 5.19 -13.36
N VAL A 22 2.23 4.38 -14.39
CA VAL A 22 0.90 4.25 -15.02
C VAL A 22 0.39 2.85 -14.77
N MET A 23 -0.79 2.75 -14.17
CA MET A 23 -1.44 1.49 -13.83
C MET A 23 -2.94 1.53 -14.16
N ASP A 24 -3.62 0.40 -14.02
CA ASP A 24 -5.08 0.36 -14.20
C ASP A 24 -5.79 1.37 -13.30
N HIS A 25 -6.81 2.03 -13.86
CA HIS A 25 -7.74 2.80 -13.05
C HIS A 25 -8.71 1.85 -12.34
N VAL A 26 -8.63 1.81 -11.01
CA VAL A 26 -9.54 1.01 -10.18
C VAL A 26 -10.91 1.67 -10.14
N LYS A 27 -11.87 1.10 -10.84
CA LYS A 27 -13.29 1.48 -10.71
C LYS A 27 -13.86 0.84 -9.46
N GLY A 28 -14.32 1.65 -8.51
CA GLY A 28 -14.82 1.17 -7.23
C GLY A 28 -14.86 2.29 -6.19
N SER A 29 -14.76 1.90 -4.93
CA SER A 29 -14.73 2.81 -3.79
C SER A 29 -13.50 2.57 -2.92
N HIS A 30 -13.09 3.57 -2.15
CA HIS A 30 -12.17 3.33 -1.05
C HIS A 30 -12.79 2.38 -0.03
N TRP A 31 -11.91 1.67 0.66
CA TRP A 31 -12.28 0.86 1.80
C TRP A 31 -12.78 1.73 2.95
N HIS A 32 -13.79 1.25 3.67
CA HIS A 32 -14.24 1.85 4.92
C HIS A 32 -14.31 0.77 6.00
N ARG A 33 -13.61 0.98 7.12
CA ARG A 33 -13.51 0.02 8.23
C ARG A 33 -14.86 -0.30 8.88
N ASP A 34 -15.86 0.56 8.73
CA ASP A 34 -17.22 0.32 9.24
C ASP A 34 -18.04 -0.64 8.35
N ASN A 35 -17.56 -0.97 7.15
CA ASN A 35 -18.28 -1.79 6.17
C ASN A 35 -17.46 -3.01 5.70
N VAL A 36 -16.88 -3.74 6.66
CA VAL A 36 -15.99 -4.89 6.38
C VAL A 36 -16.76 -6.20 6.45
N SER A 37 -16.99 -6.81 5.28
CA SER A 37 -17.44 -8.20 5.24
C SER A 37 -16.28 -9.16 5.58
N ALA A 38 -16.59 -10.35 6.09
CA ALA A 38 -15.58 -11.38 6.36
C ALA A 38 -14.75 -11.74 5.10
N SER A 39 -15.38 -11.71 3.93
CA SER A 39 -14.71 -11.94 2.64
C SER A 39 -13.66 -10.87 2.36
N LEU A 40 -14.03 -9.61 2.52
CA LEU A 40 -13.15 -8.47 2.30
C LEU A 40 -11.97 -8.47 3.29
N GLY A 41 -12.21 -8.77 4.57
CA GLY A 41 -11.14 -8.93 5.56
C GLY A 41 -10.17 -10.07 5.23
N ASN A 42 -10.66 -11.18 4.69
CA ASN A 42 -9.82 -12.29 4.24
C ASN A 42 -8.97 -11.91 3.02
N GLN A 43 -9.52 -11.17 2.06
CA GLN A 43 -8.74 -10.70 0.90
C GLN A 43 -7.63 -9.74 1.31
N LEU A 44 -7.93 -8.81 2.23
CA LEU A 44 -6.95 -7.91 2.80
C LEU A 44 -5.80 -8.68 3.47
N ARG A 45 -6.12 -9.67 4.31
CA ARG A 45 -5.13 -10.53 4.95
C ARG A 45 -4.29 -11.30 3.94
N GLN A 46 -4.92 -11.91 2.93
CA GLN A 46 -4.22 -12.64 1.88
C GLN A 46 -3.25 -11.74 1.09
N ALA A 47 -3.61 -10.48 0.85
CA ALA A 47 -2.73 -9.54 0.18
C ALA A 47 -1.50 -9.19 1.00
N VAL A 48 -1.68 -8.92 2.30
CA VAL A 48 -0.57 -8.67 3.21
C VAL A 48 0.32 -9.92 3.36
N GLU A 49 -0.28 -11.10 3.53
CA GLU A 49 0.45 -12.37 3.60
C GLU A 49 1.27 -12.63 2.33
N ALA A 50 0.72 -12.33 1.16
CA ALA A 50 1.44 -12.50 -0.11
C ALA A 50 2.67 -11.58 -0.22
N LEU A 51 2.59 -10.35 0.30
CA LEU A 51 3.74 -9.44 0.37
C LEU A 51 4.78 -9.96 1.35
N HIS A 52 4.38 -10.33 2.57
CA HIS A 52 5.30 -10.82 3.60
C HIS A 52 5.99 -12.13 3.15
N GLN A 53 5.27 -13.04 2.49
CA GLN A 53 5.86 -14.27 1.92
C GLN A 53 6.91 -13.98 0.83
N ALA A 54 6.80 -12.83 0.16
CA ALA A 54 7.79 -12.34 -0.81
C ALA A 54 8.92 -11.53 -0.16
N GLY A 55 8.94 -11.38 1.18
CA GLY A 55 9.90 -10.53 1.90
C GLY A 55 9.64 -9.04 1.71
N LEU A 56 8.42 -8.66 1.32
CA LEU A 56 8.01 -7.28 1.06
C LEU A 56 7.11 -6.75 2.17
N VAL A 57 7.24 -5.47 2.46
CA VAL A 57 6.39 -4.71 3.39
C VAL A 57 5.55 -3.68 2.64
N TYR A 58 4.39 -3.33 3.20
CA TYR A 58 3.52 -2.25 2.72
C TYR A 58 3.40 -1.18 3.80
N GLY A 59 4.26 -0.18 3.75
CA GLY A 59 4.42 0.79 4.85
C GLY A 59 3.25 1.71 5.09
N ASP A 60 2.34 1.86 4.12
CA ASP A 60 1.19 2.76 4.20
C ASP A 60 -0.18 2.06 4.11
N LEU A 61 -0.36 0.98 4.87
CA LEU A 61 -1.62 0.23 4.85
C LEU A 61 -2.73 0.96 5.63
N ARG A 62 -3.46 1.84 4.95
CA ARG A 62 -4.57 2.62 5.49
C ARG A 62 -5.74 2.68 4.52
N GLU A 63 -6.91 3.11 5.00
CA GLU A 63 -8.14 3.20 4.19
C GLU A 63 -7.99 3.90 2.84
N PRO A 64 -7.25 5.03 2.71
CA PRO A 64 -7.06 5.69 1.42
C PRO A 64 -6.35 4.80 0.38
N ASN A 65 -5.50 3.88 0.84
CA ASN A 65 -4.61 3.06 0.02
C ASN A 65 -5.17 1.65 -0.23
N VAL A 66 -6.41 1.41 0.20
CA VAL A 66 -7.14 0.17 -0.06
C VAL A 66 -8.44 0.51 -0.78
N MET A 67 -8.60 0.01 -1.99
CA MET A 67 -9.82 0.13 -2.78
C MET A 67 -10.56 -1.20 -2.88
N VAL A 68 -11.87 -1.13 -3.05
CA VAL A 68 -12.72 -2.26 -3.41
C VAL A 68 -13.28 -2.02 -4.80
N ASP A 69 -12.89 -2.86 -5.76
CA ASP A 69 -13.36 -2.74 -7.13
C ASP A 69 -14.86 -3.09 -7.27
N GLU A 70 -15.47 -2.77 -8.41
CA GLU A 70 -16.89 -3.05 -8.69
C GLU A 70 -17.29 -4.53 -8.58
N SER A 71 -16.31 -5.45 -8.55
CA SER A 71 -16.55 -6.89 -8.35
C SER A 71 -16.39 -7.35 -6.90
N GLY A 72 -16.14 -6.42 -5.98
CA GLY A 72 -15.96 -6.70 -4.56
C GLY A 72 -14.57 -7.23 -4.22
N ARG A 73 -13.55 -6.94 -5.04
CA ARG A 73 -12.16 -7.34 -4.75
C ARG A 73 -11.33 -6.21 -4.17
N VAL A 74 -10.49 -6.55 -3.20
CA VAL A 74 -9.49 -5.63 -2.64
C VAL A 74 -8.40 -5.34 -3.69
N GLN A 75 -8.07 -4.06 -3.84
CA GLN A 75 -6.97 -3.55 -4.64
C GLN A 75 -6.13 -2.60 -3.78
N PHE A 76 -4.85 -2.90 -3.60
CA PHE A 76 -3.92 -1.96 -2.98
C PHE A 76 -3.47 -0.92 -4.00
N VAL A 77 -3.38 0.34 -3.56
CA VAL A 77 -2.96 1.49 -4.35
C VAL A 77 -2.03 2.36 -3.51
N ASP A 78 -1.16 3.13 -4.15
CA ASP A 78 -0.10 3.91 -3.50
C ASP A 78 0.97 3.01 -2.84
N PHE A 79 1.98 2.66 -3.66
CA PHE A 79 3.05 1.73 -3.31
C PHE A 79 4.36 2.44 -2.90
N ASP A 80 4.33 3.75 -2.65
CA ASP A 80 5.55 4.55 -2.45
C ASP A 80 6.37 4.09 -1.23
N TRP A 81 5.71 3.47 -0.24
CA TRP A 81 6.37 2.92 0.97
C TRP A 81 6.38 1.39 0.98
N CYS A 82 6.37 0.77 -0.20
CA CYS A 82 6.62 -0.65 -0.35
C CYS A 82 8.11 -0.93 -0.58
N GLY A 83 8.59 -2.07 -0.08
CA GLY A 83 9.97 -2.49 -0.33
C GLY A 83 10.33 -3.75 0.44
N LEU A 84 11.61 -4.11 0.42
CA LEU A 84 12.11 -5.27 1.16
C LEU A 84 12.07 -5.01 2.67
N GLU A 85 11.60 -6.00 3.42
CA GLU A 85 11.63 -5.96 4.88
C GLU A 85 13.06 -5.78 5.39
N GLY A 86 13.26 -4.84 6.32
CA GLY A 86 14.57 -4.53 6.89
C GLY A 86 15.46 -3.64 6.00
N GLU A 87 14.98 -3.25 4.81
CA GLU A 87 15.66 -2.28 3.94
C GLU A 87 14.80 -1.03 3.68
N ALA A 88 13.49 -1.20 3.51
CA ALA A 88 12.57 -0.09 3.28
C ALA A 88 12.51 0.84 4.52
N THR A 89 12.47 2.16 4.28
CA THR A 89 12.42 3.17 5.34
C THR A 89 11.34 4.21 5.07
N TYR A 90 10.73 4.73 6.14
CA TYR A 90 9.88 5.91 6.03
C TYR A 90 10.70 7.17 5.68
N PRO A 91 10.13 8.13 4.95
CA PRO A 91 10.83 9.37 4.62
C PRO A 91 11.09 10.23 5.86
N LEU A 92 12.15 11.04 5.84
CA LEU A 92 12.55 11.88 6.98
C LEU A 92 11.55 13.00 7.31
N ASP A 93 10.74 13.37 6.34
CA ASP A 93 9.69 14.40 6.43
C ASP A 93 8.28 13.80 6.59
N ILE A 94 8.17 12.52 6.99
CA ILE A 94 6.88 11.89 7.32
C ILE A 94 6.09 12.75 8.32
N SER A 95 4.82 12.98 8.00
CA SER A 95 3.91 13.75 8.87
C SER A 95 3.46 12.91 10.06
N MET A 96 3.94 13.27 11.26
CA MET A 96 3.63 12.58 12.51
C MET A 96 2.44 13.18 13.29
N GLY A 97 1.90 14.33 12.86
CA GLY A 97 0.95 15.10 13.68
C GLY A 97 -0.53 14.85 13.43
N ALA A 98 -0.89 14.33 12.25
CA ALA A 98 -2.29 14.23 11.80
C ALA A 98 -2.79 12.78 11.67
N ILE A 99 -1.89 11.81 11.81
CA ILE A 99 -2.15 10.40 11.56
C ILE A 99 -1.71 9.63 12.81
N ASP A 100 -2.58 8.74 13.27
CA ASP A 100 -2.29 7.81 14.36
C ASP A 100 -1.50 6.63 13.79
N TRP A 101 -0.18 6.81 13.68
CA TRP A 101 0.73 5.79 13.19
C TRP A 101 0.98 4.69 14.23
N ALA A 102 1.38 3.50 13.77
CA ALA A 102 1.91 2.49 14.67
C ALA A 102 3.18 2.98 15.39
N ALA A 103 3.47 2.43 16.57
CA ALA A 103 4.48 2.97 17.48
C ALA A 103 5.92 2.93 16.93
N ASP A 104 6.19 2.08 15.95
CA ASP A 104 7.46 1.88 15.26
C ASP A 104 7.65 2.76 14.01
N VAL A 105 6.61 3.49 13.61
CA VAL A 105 6.67 4.44 12.50
C VAL A 105 7.33 5.75 12.95
N GLY A 106 8.30 6.22 12.17
CA GLY A 106 8.92 7.50 12.39
C GLY A 106 9.88 7.90 11.27
N PRO A 107 10.39 9.15 11.29
CA PRO A 107 11.35 9.64 10.30
C PRO A 107 12.56 8.71 10.13
N GLY A 108 12.73 8.13 8.94
CA GLY A 108 13.86 7.25 8.61
C GLY A 108 13.83 5.89 9.32
N SER A 109 12.75 5.53 10.02
CA SER A 109 12.66 4.20 10.64
C SER A 109 12.46 3.12 9.57
N LEU A 110 12.95 1.93 9.86
CA LEU A 110 12.74 0.74 9.03
C LEU A 110 11.26 0.37 9.04
N ILE A 111 10.76 -0.01 7.88
CA ILE A 111 9.43 -0.59 7.71
C ILE A 111 9.56 -2.10 7.89
N THR A 112 8.85 -2.65 8.87
CA THR A 112 8.88 -4.08 9.21
C THR A 112 7.50 -4.71 9.05
N ALA A 113 7.45 -6.01 8.76
CA ALA A 113 6.20 -6.73 8.75
C ALA A 113 5.63 -6.78 10.17
N ALA A 114 4.32 -6.53 10.30
CA ALA A 114 3.64 -6.76 11.56
C ALA A 114 3.64 -8.27 11.88
N ALA A 115 3.93 -8.59 13.15
CA ALA A 115 3.93 -9.96 13.68
C ALA A 115 2.53 -10.57 13.79
#